data_AF-A0A916C9E7-F1
#
_entry.id   AF-A0A916C9E7-F1
#
_cell.length_a   1.000
_cell.length_b   1.000
_cell.length_c   1.000
_cell.angle_alpha   90.00
_cell.angle_beta   90.00
_cell.angle_gamma   90.00
#
_symmetry.space_group_name_H-M   'P 1'
#
loop_
_entity.id
_entity.type
_entity.pdbx_description
1 polymer ?
#
loop_
_entity_poly.entity_id
_entity_poly.type
_entity_poly.pdbx_seq_one_letter_code
_entity_poly.pdbx_strand_id
1 'polypeptide(L)'
;MNGYWEMAKSLVLFLLAGLAEIGGGYLVWQWLRDNRGLVFGVIGGAILFLYGVIPTFQSESAFGRVYAAYGGIFIVLSIAWGIVFEHW
;
A
#
# COMPACT_ATOMS: atom_id res chain seq x y z
N MET A 1 22.27 15.38 -4.20
CA MET A 1 21.39 14.64 -5.13
C MET A 1 20.26 15.56 -5.54
N ASN A 2 19.94 15.66 -6.84
CA ASN A 2 18.92 16.60 -7.34
C ASN A 2 17.55 16.26 -6.74
N GLY A 3 16.85 17.25 -6.16
CA GLY A 3 15.58 17.03 -5.45
C GLY A 3 14.46 16.39 -6.28
N TYR A 4 14.52 16.48 -7.61
CA TYR A 4 13.58 15.80 -8.51
C TYR A 4 13.63 14.28 -8.39
N TRP A 5 14.83 13.69 -8.24
CA TRP A 5 14.98 12.24 -8.13
C TRP A 5 14.42 11.71 -6.80
N GLU A 6 14.61 12.47 -5.73
CA GLU A 6 14.04 12.12 -4.42
C GLU A 6 12.51 12.15 -4.45
N MET A 7 11.92 13.18 -5.07
CA MET A 7 10.47 13.27 -5.19
C MET A 7 9.89 12.13 -6.04
N ALA A 8 10.52 11.80 -7.17
CA ALA A 8 10.12 10.67 -8.00
C ALA A 8 10.20 9.34 -7.22
N LYS A 9 11.31 9.13 -6.49
CA LYS A 9 11.50 7.96 -5.62
C LYS A 9 10.40 7.87 -4.55
N SER A 10 10.10 8.97 -3.86
CA SER A 10 9.06 9.01 -2.83
C SER A 10 7.68 8.68 -3.37
N LEU A 11 7.32 9.21 -4.55
CA LEU A 11 6.06 8.90 -5.21
C LEU A 11 5.97 7.42 -5.59
N VAL A 12 7.02 6.86 -6.18
CA VAL A 12 7.07 5.42 -6.52
C VAL A 12 6.93 4.56 -5.27
N LEU A 13 7.64 4.88 -4.18
CA LEU A 13 7.53 4.15 -2.92
C LEU A 13 6.13 4.23 -2.32
N PHE A 14 5.46 5.39 -2.37
CA PHE A 14 4.08 5.51 -1.90
C PHE A 14 3.08 4.75 -2.77
N LEU A 15 3.26 4.73 -4.10
CA LEU A 15 2.43 3.91 -4.98
C LEU A 15 2.61 2.42 -4.69
N LEU A 16 3.85 1.96 -4.51
CA LEU A 16 4.15 0.57 -4.16
C LEU A 16 3.57 0.19 -2.79
N ALA A 17 3.72 1.07 -1.79
CA ALA A 17 3.13 0.88 -0.47
C ALA A 17 1.61 0.78 -0.55
N GLY A 18 0.97 1.67 -1.31
CA GLY A 18 -0.48 1.69 -1.51
C GLY A 18 -1.02 0.42 -2.16
N LEU A 19 -0.37 -0.02 -3.23
CA LEU A 19 -0.73 -1.28 -3.90
C LEU A 19 -0.54 -2.50 -2.99
N ALA A 20 0.54 -2.52 -2.21
CA ALA A 20 0.79 -3.60 -1.25
C ALA A 20 -0.25 -3.58 -0.11
N GLU A 21 -0.56 -2.42 0.47
CA GLU A 21 -1.53 -2.32 1.57
C GLU A 21 -2.93 -2.72 1.12
N ILE A 22 -3.42 -2.13 0.03
CA ILE A 22 -4.77 -2.40 -0.49
C ILE A 22 -4.86 -3.84 -0.99
N GLY A 23 -3.90 -4.28 -1.82
CA GLY A 23 -3.90 -5.63 -2.37
C GLY A 23 -3.72 -6.71 -1.30
N GLY A 24 -2.84 -6.50 -0.33
CA GLY A 24 -2.66 -7.39 0.82
C GLY A 24 -3.93 -7.47 1.67
N GLY A 25 -4.53 -6.32 1.97
CA GLY A 25 -5.81 -6.23 2.68
C GLY A 25 -6.95 -6.93 1.94
N TYR A 26 -7.03 -6.77 0.62
CA TYR A 26 -8.02 -7.42 -0.24
C TYR A 26 -7.87 -8.95 -0.23
N LEU A 27 -6.64 -9.48 -0.27
CA LEU A 27 -6.42 -10.93 -0.17
C LEU A 27 -6.80 -11.49 1.22
N VAL A 28 -6.53 -10.73 2.29
CA VAL A 28 -7.00 -11.09 3.64
C VAL A 28 -8.53 -11.03 3.72
N TRP A 29 -9.16 -10.04 3.08
CA TRP A 29 -10.62 -9.96 2.96
C TRP A 29 -11.18 -11.20 2.26
N GLN A 30 -10.61 -11.55 1.10
CA GLN A 30 -11.00 -12.75 0.34
C GLN A 30 -10.91 -14.01 1.22
N TRP A 31 -9.85 -14.14 2.02
CA TRP A 31 -9.70 -15.25 2.95
C TRP A 31 -10.79 -15.28 4.03
N LEU A 32 -10.95 -14.19 4.79
CA LEU A 32 -11.78 -14.19 6.00
C LEU A 32 -13.27 -13.92 5.74
N ARG A 33 -13.58 -13.02 4.80
CA ARG A 33 -14.95 -12.59 4.48
C ARG A 33 -15.56 -13.42 3.36
N ASP A 34 -14.78 -13.73 2.33
CA ASP A 34 -15.27 -14.49 1.17
C ASP A 34 -14.97 -15.99 1.27
N ASN A 35 -14.47 -16.45 2.43
CA ASN A 35 -14.18 -17.86 2.74
C ASN A 35 -13.25 -18.54 1.72
N ARG A 36 -12.34 -17.77 1.12
CA ARG A 36 -11.33 -18.30 0.20
C ARG A 36 -10.26 -19.06 0.98
N GLY A 37 -9.51 -19.93 0.31
CA GLY A 37 -8.54 -20.80 0.98
C GLY A 37 -7.43 -20.04 1.73
N LEU A 38 -6.81 -20.70 2.72
CA LEU A 38 -5.74 -20.16 3.58
C LEU A 38 -4.59 -19.49 2.83
N VAL A 39 -4.30 -19.93 1.60
CA VAL A 39 -3.26 -19.36 0.73
C VAL A 39 -3.47 -17.86 0.51
N PHE A 40 -4.72 -17.41 0.35
CA PHE A 40 -5.04 -15.98 0.20
C PHE A 40 -4.65 -15.18 1.45
N GLY A 41 -4.93 -15.73 2.62
CA GLY A 41 -4.57 -15.12 3.91
C GLY A 41 -3.06 -15.01 4.12
N VAL A 42 -2.33 -16.09 3.83
CA VAL A 42 -0.86 -16.13 3.98
C VAL A 42 -0.20 -15.15 3.01
N ILE A 43 -0.61 -15.16 1.74
CA ILE A 43 -0.05 -14.22 0.74
C ILE A 43 -0.44 -12.78 1.09
N GLY A 44 -1.69 -12.52 1.44
CA GLY A 44 -2.16 -11.20 1.84
C GLY A 44 -1.41 -10.66 3.05
N GLY A 45 -1.23 -11.47 4.09
CA GLY A 45 -0.44 -11.13 5.28
C GLY A 45 1.04 -10.86 4.96
N ALA A 46 1.65 -11.67 4.09
CA ALA A 46 3.03 -11.43 3.65
C ALA A 46 3.17 -10.11 2.89
N ILE A 47 2.21 -9.78 2.02
CA ILE A 47 2.19 -8.50 1.29
C ILE A 47 1.97 -7.32 2.25
N LEU A 48 1.10 -7.46 3.25
CA LEU A 48 0.92 -6.42 4.29
C LEU A 48 2.19 -6.21 5.11
N PHE A 49 2.93 -7.27 5.41
CA PHE A 49 4.24 -7.14 6.04
C PHE A 49 5.22 -6.37 5.13
N LEU A 50 5.27 -6.71 3.84
CA LEU A 50 6.09 -5.97 2.86
C LEU A 50 5.67 -4.50 2.77
N TYR A 51 4.37 -4.20 2.81
CA TYR A 51 3.88 -2.82 2.93
C TYR A 51 4.53 -2.09 4.10
N GLY A 52 4.59 -2.68 5.29
CA GLY A 52 5.26 -2.05 6.45
C GLY A 52 6.76 -1.78 6.25
N VAL A 53 7.42 -2.54 5.37
CA VAL A 53 8.84 -2.36 5.03
C VAL A 53 9.04 -1.24 4.01
N ILE A 54 8.14 -1.05 3.04
CA ILE A 54 8.35 -0.10 1.93
C ILE A 54 8.56 1.36 2.39
N PRO A 55 7.74 1.94 3.30
CA PRO A 55 7.94 3.31 3.79
C PRO A 55 9.28 3.54 4.49
N THR A 56 9.96 2.49 4.97
CA THR A 56 11.28 2.62 5.62
C THR A 56 12.38 3.09 4.65
N PHE A 57 12.15 2.99 3.34
CA PHE A 57 13.07 3.47 2.30
C PHE A 57 12.85 4.94 1.91
N GLN A 58 11.87 5.61 2.52
CA GLN A 58 11.65 7.04 2.32
C GLN A 58 12.81 7.86 2.88
N SER A 59 13.16 8.94 2.19
CA SER A 59 14.27 9.81 2.58
C SER A 59 13.93 10.69 3.80
N GLU A 60 12.64 10.88 4.10
CA GLU A 60 12.16 11.55 5.31
C GLU A 60 12.20 10.59 6.51
N SER A 61 12.91 11.01 7.57
CA SER A 61 13.10 10.23 8.80
C SER A 61 11.91 10.26 9.76
N ALA A 62 11.08 11.30 9.69
CA ALA A 62 9.95 11.45 10.61
C ALA A 62 8.79 10.56 10.16
N PHE A 63 8.63 9.43 10.86
CA PHE A 63 7.55 8.46 10.65
C PHE A 63 6.18 9.12 10.45
N GLY A 64 5.79 10.03 11.35
CA GLY A 64 4.48 10.69 11.29
C GLY A 64 4.26 11.54 10.03
N ARG A 65 5.32 12.18 9.50
CA ARG A 65 5.21 12.94 8.25
C ARG A 65 5.06 12.02 7.05
N VAL A 66 5.83 10.94 7.01
CA VAL A 66 5.75 9.91 5.97
C VAL A 66 4.35 9.28 5.94
N TYR A 67 3.85 8.84 7.10
CA TYR A 67 2.55 8.19 7.20
C TYR A 67 1.38 9.14 6.95
N ALA A 68 1.48 10.43 7.35
CA ALA A 68 0.46 11.42 7.02
C ALA A 68 0.36 11.69 5.52
N ALA A 69 1.51 11.87 4.84
CA ALA A 69 1.55 12.05 3.39
C ALA A 69 1.04 10.80 2.65
N TYR A 70 1.50 9.63 3.09
CA TYR A 70 1.05 8.36 2.55
C TYR A 70 -0.46 8.14 2.73
N GLY A 71 -1.03 8.49 3.89
CA GLY A 71 -2.47 8.37 4.14
C GLY A 71 -3.33 9.12 3.12
N GLY A 72 -2.89 10.28 2.65
CA GLY A 72 -3.55 11.00 1.56
C GLY A 72 -3.51 10.24 0.23
N ILE A 73 -2.36 9.64 -0.11
CA ILE A 73 -2.18 8.82 -1.33
C ILE A 73 -3.02 7.53 -1.22
N PHE A 74 -3.04 6.90 -0.06
CA PHE A 74 -3.82 5.71 0.22
C PHE A 74 -5.31 5.91 -0.02
N ILE A 75 -5.87 7.06 0.40
CA ILE A 75 -7.28 7.40 0.12
C ILE A 75 -7.54 7.43 -1.39
N VAL A 76 -6.70 8.13 -2.16
CA VAL A 76 -6.87 8.24 -3.62
C VAL A 76 -6.75 6.86 -4.29
N LEU A 77 -5.76 6.06 -3.89
CA LEU A 77 -5.58 4.71 -4.42
C LEU A 77 -6.71 3.77 -4.05
N SER A 78 -7.28 3.90 -2.84
CA SER A 78 -8.41 3.07 -2.40
C SER A 78 -9.67 3.36 -3.22
N ILE A 79 -9.93 4.65 -3.52
CA ILE A 79 -11.02 5.06 -4.41
C ILE A 79 -10.76 4.51 -5.82
N ALA A 80 -9.55 4.67 -6.35
CA ALA A 80 -9.18 4.16 -7.66
C ALA A 80 -9.33 2.62 -7.75
N TRP A 81 -8.96 1.90 -6.69
CA TRP A 81 -9.15 0.45 -6.60
C TRP A 81 -10.63 0.07 -6.66
N GLY A 82 -11.48 0.75 -5.89
CA GLY A 82 -12.94 0.54 -5.90
C GLY A 82 -13.54 0.75 -7.29
N ILE A 83 -13.12 1.81 -8.00
CA ILE A 83 -13.58 2.09 -9.37
C ILE A 83 -13.10 1.00 -10.35
N VAL A 84 -11.82 0.60 -10.29
CA VAL A 84 -11.20 -0.28 -11.30
C VAL A 84 -11.55 -1.76 -11.10
N PHE A 85 -11.50 -2.24 -9.85
CA PHE A 85 -11.67 -3.67 -9.55
C PHE A 85 -13.07 -4.00 -9.06
N GLU A 86 -13.71 -3.09 -8.34
CA GLU A 86 -15.02 -3.33 -7.73
C GLU A 86 -16.17 -2.63 -8.45
N HIS A 87 -15.88 -1.81 -9.46
CA HIS A 87 -16.87 -1.10 -10.28
C HIS A 87 -17.85 -0.26 -9.44
N TRP A 88 -17.32 0.47 -8.44
CA TRP A 88 -18.06 1.48 -7.67
C TRP A 88 -18.63 2.58 -8.56
#